data_AF-A0A948QL12-F1
#
_entry.id   AF-A0A948QL12-F1
#
_cell.length_a   1.000
_cell.length_b   1.000
_cell.length_c   1.000
_cell.angle_alpha   90.00
_cell.angle_beta   90.00
_cell.angle_gamma   90.00
#
_symmetry.space_group_name_H-M   'P 1'
#
loop_
_entity.id
_entity.type
_entity.pdbx_description
1 polymer ?
#
loop_
_entity_poly.entity_id
_entity_poly.type
_entity_poly.pdbx_seq_one_letter_code
_entity_poly.pdbx_strand_id
1 'polypeptide(L)'
;MGSHTEKIAYFIACGAALQVAESMIPHPVPGVRLGLANMMTLLALNSMGAGMAFRVAFLRPIVSSLILGSLLGPSFFMSLSGSVAAFLTMWFTRALFRTYISNYGVSILGAVSHNLAQLIIAYFFLIRHPGVFVFLPVLLLSALFSGYFTGWCVSYVVNKNRPEQDLWQGGVNAPGIAETTVIAGTTEMTGINIEKGSGRTLLKIFLALPTIVIVSLVSGLRPFIYSSLWLVFLIAAFKVPVKRLLGSMAFLWVLVFASLVSHVLMTPGTEIFRMGFLRITTQGLENGGIASFRIVLITISAGVLLWSTGTDELLSGLLKFFSPLRRGGVPVEKIFYVIGLAIVLFPSVLQKVRGTKPISIHSILDSIHRDCHAPFGRSQ
;
A
#
# COMPACT_ATOMS: atom_id res chain seq x y z
N MET A 1 -25.05 -11.59 -4.72
CA MET A 1 -23.58 -11.66 -4.96
C MET A 1 -22.92 -10.26 -5.07
N GLY A 2 -23.62 -9.21 -5.52
CA GLY A 2 -23.10 -7.82 -5.56
C GLY A 2 -22.73 -7.21 -4.20
N SER A 3 -23.53 -7.47 -3.16
CA SER A 3 -23.37 -6.90 -1.82
C SER A 3 -21.99 -7.13 -1.16
N HIS A 4 -21.35 -8.26 -1.44
CA HIS A 4 -20.04 -8.58 -0.86
C HIS A 4 -18.90 -7.77 -1.50
N THR A 5 -19.00 -7.53 -2.80
CA THR A 5 -17.97 -6.84 -3.59
C THR A 5 -17.94 -5.35 -3.26
N GLU A 6 -19.12 -4.74 -3.12
CA GLU A 6 -19.27 -3.34 -2.69
C GLU A 6 -18.73 -3.13 -1.27
N LYS A 7 -19.05 -4.05 -0.34
CA LYS A 7 -18.50 -4.01 1.03
C LYS A 7 -16.98 -4.03 1.03
N ILE A 8 -16.35 -4.91 0.23
CA ILE A 8 -14.87 -4.94 0.11
C ILE A 8 -14.36 -3.60 -0.42
N ALA A 9 -14.95 -3.07 -1.51
CA ALA A 9 -14.51 -1.83 -2.12
C ALA A 9 -14.61 -0.65 -1.13
N TYR A 10 -15.68 -0.60 -0.34
CA TYR A 10 -15.86 0.41 0.71
C TYR A 10 -14.78 0.32 1.79
N PHE A 11 -14.50 -0.89 2.30
CA PHE A 11 -13.44 -1.10 3.29
C PHE A 11 -12.06 -0.72 2.75
N ILE A 12 -11.79 -1.00 1.48
CA ILE A 12 -10.57 -0.58 0.80
C ILE A 12 -10.52 0.95 0.69
N ALA A 13 -11.60 1.60 0.28
CA ALA A 13 -11.68 3.06 0.17
C ALA A 13 -11.46 3.74 1.53
N CYS A 14 -12.10 3.26 2.60
CA CYS A 14 -11.86 3.69 3.98
C CYS A 14 -10.40 3.47 4.39
N GLY A 15 -9.85 2.30 4.13
CA GLY A 15 -8.45 2.00 4.46
C GLY A 15 -7.46 2.90 3.71
N ALA A 16 -7.74 3.23 2.45
CA ALA A 16 -6.95 4.16 1.66
C ALA A 16 -7.09 5.60 2.16
N ALA A 17 -8.31 6.04 2.48
CA ALA A 17 -8.58 7.37 3.04
C ALA A 17 -7.89 7.57 4.40
N LEU A 18 -7.97 6.57 5.28
CA LEU A 18 -7.27 6.57 6.57
C LEU A 18 -5.74 6.60 6.38
N GLN A 19 -5.20 5.86 5.41
CA GLN A 19 -3.77 5.90 5.11
C GLN A 19 -3.31 7.27 4.59
N VAL A 20 -4.13 7.92 3.75
CA VAL A 20 -3.84 9.27 3.26
C VAL A 20 -3.93 10.27 4.41
N ALA A 21 -4.96 10.19 5.25
CA ALA A 21 -5.09 11.04 6.43
C ALA A 21 -3.90 10.86 7.39
N GLU A 22 -3.47 9.62 7.62
CA GLU A 22 -2.29 9.30 8.41
C GLU A 22 -1.04 9.95 7.83
N SER A 23 -0.84 9.89 6.50
CA SER A 23 0.33 10.50 5.84
C SER A 23 0.41 12.02 5.95
N MET A 24 -0.68 12.71 6.31
CA MET A 24 -0.68 14.15 6.56
C MET A 24 -0.17 14.50 7.97
N ILE A 25 -0.10 13.52 8.87
CA ILE A 25 0.45 13.69 10.21
C ILE A 25 1.99 13.64 10.10
N PRO A 26 2.73 14.64 10.61
CA PRO A 26 4.19 14.57 10.63
C PRO A 26 4.63 13.44 11.56
N HIS A 27 5.38 12.47 11.02
CA HIS A 27 5.87 11.34 11.80
C HIS A 27 7.29 11.62 12.32
N PRO A 28 7.57 11.43 13.62
CA PRO A 28 8.88 11.72 14.20
C PRO A 28 9.97 10.73 13.75
N VAL A 29 9.60 9.52 13.35
CA VAL A 29 10.52 8.46 12.93
C VAL A 29 10.10 7.89 11.58
N PRO A 30 11.04 7.75 10.63
CA PRO A 30 10.76 7.18 9.32
C PRO A 30 10.31 5.72 9.42
N GLY A 31 9.23 5.37 8.72
CA GLY A 31 8.68 4.01 8.73
C GLY A 31 7.77 3.70 9.91
N VAL A 32 7.67 4.58 10.91
CA VAL A 32 6.65 4.45 11.96
C VAL A 32 5.31 4.93 11.40
N ARG A 33 4.31 4.05 11.47
CA ARG A 33 2.91 4.32 11.11
C ARG A 33 2.02 4.00 12.31
N LEU A 34 0.99 4.82 12.52
CA LEU A 34 -0.08 4.60 13.49
C LEU A 34 -0.92 3.35 13.16
N GLY A 35 -0.90 2.91 11.90
CA GLY A 35 -1.57 1.68 11.48
C GLY A 35 -3.07 1.82 11.27
N LEU A 36 -3.58 3.05 11.09
CA LEU A 36 -5.01 3.33 10.92
C LEU A 36 -5.63 2.50 9.79
N ALA A 37 -4.87 2.29 8.72
CA ALA A 37 -5.36 1.52 7.59
C ALA A 37 -5.51 0.01 7.88
N ASN A 38 -4.72 -0.54 8.81
CA ASN A 38 -4.83 -1.95 9.23
C ASN A 38 -6.05 -2.18 10.14
N MET A 39 -6.62 -1.12 10.72
CA MET A 39 -7.90 -1.17 11.42
C MET A 39 -8.99 -1.77 10.53
N MET A 40 -9.08 -1.34 9.27
CA MET A 40 -10.10 -1.84 8.34
C MET A 40 -9.91 -3.32 8.02
N THR A 41 -8.66 -3.80 7.94
CA THR A 41 -8.37 -5.23 7.76
C THR A 41 -8.84 -6.05 8.96
N LEU A 42 -8.55 -5.58 10.18
CA LEU A 42 -8.98 -6.27 11.40
C LEU A 42 -10.50 -6.21 11.58
N LEU A 43 -11.13 -5.07 11.28
CA LEU A 43 -12.59 -4.93 11.30
C LEU A 43 -13.26 -5.86 10.27
N ALA A 44 -12.68 -6.00 9.07
CA ALA A 44 -13.15 -6.95 8.05
C ALA A 44 -13.00 -8.40 8.54
N LEU A 45 -11.90 -8.72 9.25
CA LEU A 45 -11.70 -10.04 9.84
C LEU A 45 -12.75 -10.35 10.92
N ASN A 46 -13.18 -9.34 11.69
CA ASN A 46 -14.22 -9.46 12.71
C ASN A 46 -15.63 -9.63 12.10
N SER A 47 -15.93 -8.91 11.02
CA SER A 47 -17.30 -8.74 10.53
C SER A 47 -17.63 -9.54 9.26
N MET A 48 -16.64 -9.80 8.40
CA MET A 48 -16.83 -10.40 7.07
C MET A 48 -16.12 -11.75 6.89
N GLY A 49 -15.32 -12.16 7.88
CA GLY A 49 -14.54 -13.40 7.82
C GLY A 49 -13.22 -13.28 7.05
N ALA A 50 -12.40 -14.33 7.14
CA ALA A 50 -11.00 -14.33 6.68
C ALA A 50 -10.86 -14.12 5.16
N GLY A 51 -11.70 -14.74 4.34
CA GLY A 51 -11.61 -14.64 2.88
C GLY A 51 -11.85 -13.21 2.35
N MET A 52 -12.79 -12.49 2.96
CA MET A 52 -13.09 -11.10 2.62
C MET A 52 -12.03 -10.14 3.17
N ALA A 53 -11.57 -10.38 4.41
CA ALA A 53 -10.51 -9.62 5.03
C ALA A 53 -9.17 -9.75 4.27
N PHE A 54 -8.86 -10.93 3.70
CA PHE A 54 -7.69 -11.11 2.84
C PHE A 54 -7.76 -10.22 1.60
N ARG A 55 -8.93 -10.16 0.94
CA ARG A 55 -9.14 -9.28 -0.23
C ARG A 55 -8.94 -7.82 0.14
N VAL A 56 -9.45 -7.38 1.29
CA VAL A 56 -9.20 -6.01 1.81
C VAL A 56 -7.70 -5.79 2.06
N ALA A 57 -7.04 -6.71 2.74
CA ALA A 57 -5.61 -6.64 3.06
C ALA A 57 -4.72 -6.58 1.81
N PHE A 58 -5.07 -7.34 0.77
CA PHE A 58 -4.31 -7.46 -0.47
C PHE A 58 -4.57 -6.30 -1.43
N LEU A 59 -5.84 -5.92 -1.63
CA LEU A 59 -6.22 -4.91 -2.60
C LEU A 59 -6.06 -3.47 -2.09
N ARG A 60 -6.17 -3.23 -0.78
CA ARG A 60 -6.00 -1.88 -0.22
C ARG A 60 -4.63 -1.26 -0.54
N PRO A 61 -3.48 -1.93 -0.35
CA PRO A 61 -2.18 -1.38 -0.76
C PRO A 61 -2.09 -1.03 -2.26
N ILE A 62 -2.76 -1.80 -3.13
CA ILE A 62 -2.82 -1.52 -4.57
C ILE A 62 -3.56 -0.19 -4.81
N VAL A 63 -4.76 -0.05 -4.23
CA VAL A 63 -5.57 1.18 -4.35
C VAL A 63 -4.83 2.39 -3.75
N SER A 64 -4.30 2.26 -2.53
CA SER A 64 -3.57 3.33 -1.86
C SER A 64 -2.35 3.79 -2.65
N SER A 65 -1.56 2.87 -3.20
CA SER A 65 -0.36 3.22 -3.96
C SER A 65 -0.68 3.82 -5.33
N LEU A 66 -1.80 3.43 -5.93
CA LEU A 66 -2.30 4.06 -7.15
C LEU A 66 -2.73 5.51 -6.90
N ILE A 67 -3.46 5.76 -5.80
CA ILE A 67 -3.88 7.12 -5.37
C ILE A 67 -2.68 7.98 -5.00
N LEU A 68 -1.71 7.42 -4.28
CA LEU A 68 -0.51 8.14 -3.83
C LEU A 68 0.56 8.28 -4.93
N GLY A 69 0.34 7.72 -6.13
CA GLY A 69 1.32 7.79 -7.22
C GLY A 69 2.63 7.06 -6.92
N SER A 70 2.57 5.92 -6.24
CA SER A 70 3.74 5.11 -5.84
C SER A 70 3.61 3.61 -6.19
N LEU A 71 2.62 3.23 -7.01
CA LEU A 71 2.45 1.86 -7.53
C LEU A 71 3.74 1.35 -8.20
N LEU A 72 4.09 0.08 -7.99
CA LEU A 72 5.34 -0.54 -8.45
C LEU A 72 6.64 0.10 -7.90
N GLY A 73 6.54 1.14 -7.06
CA GLY A 73 7.67 1.71 -6.35
C GLY A 73 7.98 0.97 -5.04
N PRO A 74 9.03 1.38 -4.31
CA PRO A 74 9.44 0.75 -3.05
C PRO A 74 8.34 0.73 -1.99
N SER A 75 7.59 1.83 -1.87
CA SER A 75 6.50 1.96 -0.89
C SER A 75 5.34 0.99 -1.15
N PHE A 76 5.07 0.64 -2.40
CA PHE A 76 4.06 -0.34 -2.76
C PHE A 76 4.42 -1.72 -2.23
N PHE A 77 5.63 -2.21 -2.52
CA PHE A 77 6.07 -3.54 -2.09
C PHE A 77 6.13 -3.66 -0.58
N MET A 78 6.64 -2.63 0.11
CA MET A 78 6.64 -2.59 1.57
C MET A 78 5.21 -2.59 2.15
N SER A 79 4.29 -1.81 1.58
CA SER A 79 2.92 -1.74 2.07
C SER A 79 2.14 -3.04 1.81
N LEU A 80 2.37 -3.68 0.65
CA LEU A 80 1.70 -4.93 0.29
C LEU A 80 2.18 -6.08 1.16
N SER A 81 3.50 -6.27 1.30
CA SER A 81 4.07 -7.33 2.12
C SER A 81 3.66 -7.21 3.58
N GLY A 82 3.75 -6.01 4.14
CA GLY A 82 3.31 -5.73 5.51
C GLY A 82 1.83 -6.02 5.71
N SER A 83 0.96 -5.61 4.78
CA SER A 83 -0.50 -5.81 4.89
C SER A 83 -0.88 -7.29 4.84
N VAL A 84 -0.26 -8.06 3.94
CA VAL A 84 -0.47 -9.51 3.83
C VAL A 84 0.08 -10.25 5.05
N ALA A 85 1.30 -9.93 5.51
CA ALA A 85 1.89 -10.55 6.69
C ALA A 85 1.04 -10.27 7.96
N ALA A 86 0.60 -9.02 8.13
CA ALA A 86 -0.28 -8.64 9.23
C ALA A 86 -1.60 -9.42 9.20
N PHE A 87 -2.25 -9.51 8.03
CA PHE A 87 -3.47 -10.30 7.88
C PHE A 87 -3.25 -11.77 8.24
N LEU A 88 -2.19 -12.39 7.73
CA LEU A 88 -1.88 -13.80 8.00
C LEU A 88 -1.67 -14.03 9.49
N THR A 89 -0.92 -13.15 10.16
CA THR A 89 -0.74 -13.21 11.61
C THR A 89 -2.06 -13.04 12.34
N MET A 90 -2.86 -12.02 12.01
CA MET A 90 -4.16 -11.80 12.65
C MET A 90 -5.13 -12.99 12.47
N TRP A 91 -5.19 -13.54 11.26
CA TRP A 91 -6.00 -14.72 10.94
C TRP A 91 -5.51 -15.95 11.72
N PHE A 92 -4.21 -16.24 11.68
CA PHE A 92 -3.62 -17.40 12.34
C PHE A 92 -3.77 -17.32 13.86
N THR A 93 -3.43 -16.18 14.47
CA THR A 93 -3.60 -15.95 15.91
C THR A 93 -5.04 -16.18 16.35
N ARG A 94 -6.02 -15.73 15.56
CA ARG A 94 -7.42 -15.89 15.90
C ARG A 94 -7.96 -17.29 15.63
N ALA A 95 -7.43 -17.97 14.62
CA ALA A 95 -7.74 -19.37 14.35
C ALA A 95 -7.24 -20.26 15.50
N LEU A 96 -6.06 -19.97 16.05
CA LEU A 96 -5.43 -20.78 17.09
C LEU A 96 -5.89 -20.44 18.52
N PHE A 97 -6.16 -19.17 18.82
CA PHE A 97 -6.45 -18.69 20.19
C PHE A 97 -7.78 -17.93 20.29
N ARG A 98 -8.82 -18.45 19.63
CA ARG A 98 -10.13 -17.79 19.46
C ARG A 98 -10.76 -17.27 20.75
N THR A 99 -10.47 -17.90 21.89
CA THR A 99 -11.04 -17.60 23.22
C THR A 99 -10.10 -16.83 24.16
N TYR A 100 -8.79 -16.80 23.88
CA TYR A 100 -7.79 -16.27 24.83
C TYR A 100 -7.18 -14.93 24.42
N ILE A 101 -7.31 -14.52 23.16
CA ILE A 101 -6.70 -13.29 22.66
C ILE A 101 -7.78 -12.26 22.30
N SER A 102 -7.69 -11.08 22.92
CA SER A 102 -8.55 -9.94 22.63
C SER A 102 -8.19 -9.26 21.29
N ASN A 103 -9.08 -8.40 20.77
CA ASN A 103 -8.79 -7.60 19.56
C ASN A 103 -7.50 -6.78 19.70
N TYR A 104 -7.13 -6.37 20.91
CA TYR A 104 -5.88 -5.67 21.20
C TYR A 104 -4.67 -6.56 20.90
N GLY A 105 -4.65 -7.80 21.41
CA GLY A 105 -3.54 -8.73 21.20
C GLY A 105 -3.38 -9.15 19.73
N VAL A 106 -4.51 -9.43 19.04
CA VAL A 106 -4.49 -9.72 17.60
C VAL A 106 -3.89 -8.54 16.81
N SER A 107 -4.27 -7.32 17.17
CA SER A 107 -3.78 -6.12 16.49
C SER A 107 -2.30 -5.84 16.75
N ILE A 108 -1.82 -6.01 17.98
CA ILE A 108 -0.40 -5.87 18.34
C ILE A 108 0.46 -6.86 17.57
N LEU A 109 0.09 -8.15 17.54
CA LEU A 109 0.82 -9.16 16.78
C LEU A 109 0.80 -8.86 15.27
N GLY A 110 -0.35 -8.39 14.75
CA GLY A 110 -0.46 -7.93 13.38
C GLY A 110 0.45 -6.73 13.06
N ALA A 111 0.55 -5.74 13.96
CA ALA A 111 1.42 -4.58 13.80
C ALA A 111 2.91 -4.96 13.83
N VAL A 112 3.30 -5.88 14.72
CA VAL A 112 4.66 -6.42 14.78
C VAL A 112 5.02 -7.13 13.48
N SER A 113 4.14 -8.02 13.00
CA SER A 113 4.30 -8.74 11.74
C SER A 113 4.37 -7.79 10.54
N HIS A 114 3.54 -6.74 10.53
CA HIS A 114 3.57 -5.69 9.50
C HIS A 114 4.93 -5.02 9.40
N ASN A 115 5.46 -4.54 10.53
CA ASN A 115 6.74 -3.82 10.58
C ASN A 115 7.90 -4.75 10.24
N LEU A 116 7.86 -6.00 10.71
CA LEU A 116 8.88 -6.99 10.39
C LEU A 116 8.90 -7.32 8.89
N ALA A 117 7.74 -7.56 8.28
CA ALA A 117 7.66 -7.83 6.84
C ALA A 117 8.09 -6.63 5.98
N GLN A 118 7.78 -5.40 6.42
CA GLN A 118 8.29 -4.19 5.78
C GLN A 118 9.81 -4.12 5.83
N LEU A 119 10.39 -4.39 7.00
CA LEU A 119 11.84 -4.36 7.21
C LEU A 119 12.55 -5.44 6.39
N ILE A 120 12.00 -6.65 6.35
CA ILE A 120 12.53 -7.76 5.55
C ILE A 120 12.53 -7.41 4.06
N ILE A 121 11.42 -6.88 3.53
CA ILE A 121 11.37 -6.45 2.13
C ILE A 121 12.32 -5.28 1.87
N ALA A 122 12.42 -4.30 2.76
CA ALA A 122 13.38 -3.21 2.63
C ALA A 122 14.83 -3.71 2.60
N TYR A 123 15.16 -4.71 3.43
CA TYR A 123 16.46 -5.36 3.43
C TYR A 123 16.76 -6.07 2.11
N PHE A 124 15.89 -6.97 1.65
CA PHE A 124 16.16 -7.75 0.43
C PHE A 124 16.09 -6.93 -0.87
N PHE A 125 15.10 -6.05 -0.97
CA PHE A 125 14.76 -5.37 -2.22
C PHE A 125 15.50 -4.03 -2.42
N LEU A 126 15.83 -3.32 -1.33
CA LEU A 126 16.38 -1.95 -1.41
C LEU A 126 17.82 -1.89 -0.92
N ILE A 127 18.02 -2.08 0.39
CA ILE A 127 19.23 -1.67 1.09
C ILE A 127 20.30 -2.77 1.06
N ARG A 128 19.95 -4.04 1.19
CA ARG A 128 20.90 -5.19 1.25
C ARG A 128 22.04 -5.02 2.28
N HIS A 129 21.74 -4.40 3.42
CA HIS A 129 22.70 -4.18 4.50
C HIS A 129 22.10 -4.57 5.86
N PRO A 130 22.81 -5.31 6.73
CA PRO A 130 22.29 -5.74 8.04
C PRO A 130 22.02 -4.57 8.99
N GLY A 131 22.64 -3.40 8.76
CA GLY A 131 22.40 -2.21 9.56
C GLY A 131 20.95 -1.70 9.53
N VAL A 132 20.12 -2.17 8.60
CA VAL A 132 18.67 -1.91 8.59
C VAL A 132 17.98 -2.46 9.84
N PHE A 133 18.50 -3.52 10.45
CA PHE A 133 17.91 -4.10 11.67
C PHE A 133 18.13 -3.26 12.93
N VAL A 134 18.95 -2.20 12.88
CA VAL A 134 19.06 -1.22 13.98
C VAL A 134 17.74 -0.49 14.21
N PHE A 135 16.89 -0.36 13.18
CA PHE A 135 15.55 0.22 13.32
C PHE A 135 14.56 -0.73 14.02
N LEU A 136 14.86 -2.03 14.12
CA LEU A 136 13.93 -3.04 14.62
C LEU A 136 13.40 -2.74 16.04
N PRO A 137 14.22 -2.38 17.05
CA PRO A 137 13.72 -2.10 18.40
C PRO A 137 12.73 -0.92 18.43
N VAL A 138 13.03 0.15 17.70
CA VAL A 138 12.17 1.32 17.58
C VAL A 138 10.86 0.97 16.87
N LEU A 139 10.94 0.18 15.79
CA LEU A 139 9.76 -0.28 15.06
C LEU A 139 8.89 -1.21 15.89
N LEU A 140 9.47 -2.11 16.68
CA LEU A 140 8.72 -3.00 17.59
C LEU A 140 8.05 -2.21 18.70
N LEU A 141 8.74 -1.24 19.29
CA LEU A 141 8.14 -0.35 20.29
C LEU A 141 6.95 0.41 19.69
N SER A 142 7.11 0.97 18.49
CA SER A 142 6.01 1.64 17.77
C SER A 142 4.86 0.70 17.40
N ALA A 143 5.15 -0.59 17.14
CA ALA A 143 4.15 -1.61 16.84
C ALA A 143 3.28 -1.92 18.05
N LEU A 144 3.84 -1.87 19.27
CA LEU A 144 3.05 -2.03 20.50
C LEU A 144 2.03 -0.89 20.64
N PHE A 145 2.48 0.36 20.48
CA PHE A 145 1.60 1.53 20.58
C PHE A 145 0.54 1.58 19.47
N SER A 146 0.96 1.46 18.21
CA SER A 146 0.05 1.45 17.05
C SER A 146 -0.90 0.26 17.08
N GLY A 147 -0.40 -0.93 17.43
CA GLY A 147 -1.20 -2.15 17.58
C GLY A 147 -2.25 -2.04 18.67
N TYR A 148 -1.87 -1.51 19.85
CA TYR A 148 -2.82 -1.27 20.92
C TYR A 148 -3.91 -0.27 20.50
N PHE A 149 -3.51 0.85 19.92
CA PHE A 149 -4.43 1.90 19.49
C PHE A 149 -5.42 1.42 18.41
N THR A 150 -4.91 0.71 17.40
CA THR A 150 -5.76 0.10 16.36
C THR A 150 -6.72 -0.95 16.92
N GLY A 151 -6.26 -1.77 17.87
CA GLY A 151 -7.11 -2.74 18.58
C GLY A 151 -8.20 -2.07 19.43
N TRP A 152 -7.89 -0.93 20.05
CA TRP A 152 -8.85 -0.08 20.75
C TRP A 152 -9.92 0.46 19.80
N CYS A 153 -9.52 1.05 18.67
CA CYS A 153 -10.44 1.56 17.66
C CYS A 153 -11.40 0.48 17.13
N VAL A 154 -10.90 -0.72 16.82
CA VAL A 154 -11.76 -1.84 16.40
C VAL A 154 -12.69 -2.27 17.54
N SER A 155 -12.18 -2.37 18.76
CA SER A 155 -13.00 -2.76 19.92
C SER A 155 -14.09 -1.73 20.21
N TYR A 156 -13.83 -0.44 20.03
CA TYR A 156 -14.82 0.62 20.18
C TYR A 156 -15.97 0.45 19.16
N VAL A 157 -15.62 0.28 17.88
CA VAL A 157 -16.62 0.08 16.80
C VAL A 157 -17.40 -1.23 16.99
N VAL A 158 -16.75 -2.28 17.46
CA VAL A 158 -17.39 -3.59 17.68
C VAL A 158 -18.24 -3.61 18.96
N ASN A 159 -17.76 -3.07 20.09
CA ASN A 159 -18.50 -3.14 21.35
C ASN A 159 -19.71 -2.20 21.40
N LYS A 160 -19.72 -1.16 20.57
CA LYS A 160 -20.94 -0.36 20.31
C LYS A 160 -22.03 -1.19 19.61
N ASN A 161 -21.70 -2.40 19.13
CA ASN A 161 -22.57 -3.33 18.41
C ASN A 161 -22.58 -4.74 19.05
N ARG A 162 -23.53 -5.05 19.94
CA ARG A 162 -23.93 -6.46 20.19
C ARG A 162 -25.37 -6.59 20.69
N PRO A 163 -26.11 -7.66 20.30
CA PRO A 163 -25.93 -8.64 19.22
C PRO A 163 -26.90 -8.31 18.05
N GLU A 164 -26.87 -8.81 16.82
CA GLU A 164 -26.69 -10.16 16.27
C GLU A 164 -26.59 -9.99 14.73
N GLN A 165 -25.69 -10.71 14.07
CA GLN A 165 -25.62 -11.08 12.63
C GLN A 165 -25.93 -10.10 11.46
N ASP A 166 -26.40 -8.87 11.71
CA ASP A 166 -26.93 -7.96 10.69
C ASP A 166 -26.13 -6.66 10.58
N LEU A 167 -24.80 -6.75 10.63
CA LEU A 167 -23.99 -5.72 9.97
C LEU A 167 -24.33 -5.82 8.47
N TRP A 168 -25.18 -4.91 8.00
CA TRP A 168 -25.58 -4.71 6.60
C TRP A 168 -26.70 -5.62 6.03
N GLN A 169 -27.95 -5.44 6.47
CA GLN A 169 -29.15 -5.83 5.70
C GLN A 169 -29.53 -4.80 4.60
N GLY A 170 -28.92 -3.62 4.59
CA GLY A 170 -29.01 -2.70 3.46
C GLY A 170 -28.04 -3.12 2.36
N GLY A 171 -28.57 -3.62 1.23
CA GLY A 171 -27.78 -3.70 0.00
C GLY A 171 -27.20 -2.33 -0.32
N VAL A 172 -25.94 -2.27 -0.77
CA VAL A 172 -25.44 -1.03 -1.35
C VAL A 172 -26.24 -0.85 -2.63
N ASN A 173 -26.91 0.28 -2.80
CA ASN A 173 -27.41 0.67 -4.12
C ASN A 173 -26.19 1.08 -4.97
N ALA A 174 -25.33 0.11 -5.28
CA ALA A 174 -24.68 0.12 -6.56
C ALA A 174 -25.76 -0.26 -7.58
N PRO A 175 -25.87 0.44 -8.72
CA PRO A 175 -26.74 0.05 -9.81
C PRO A 175 -26.67 -1.48 -10.01
N GLY A 176 -27.84 -2.12 -9.99
CA GLY A 176 -27.95 -3.58 -10.10
C GLY A 176 -27.47 -4.02 -11.47
N ILE A 177 -26.23 -4.50 -11.55
CA ILE A 177 -25.60 -4.82 -12.83
C ILE A 177 -25.14 -6.28 -12.81
N ALA A 178 -25.73 -7.10 -13.69
CA ALA A 178 -25.33 -8.48 -13.94
C ALA A 178 -23.92 -8.55 -14.54
N GLU A 179 -23.15 -9.62 -14.28
CA GLU A 179 -21.72 -9.77 -14.65
C GLU A 179 -21.35 -9.37 -16.10
N THR A 180 -22.26 -9.54 -17.06
CA THR A 180 -22.08 -9.15 -18.47
C THR A 180 -22.36 -7.66 -18.71
N THR A 181 -23.27 -7.08 -17.94
CA THR A 181 -23.59 -5.65 -17.88
C THR A 181 -22.52 -4.88 -17.07
N VAL A 182 -21.69 -5.57 -16.26
CA VAL A 182 -20.68 -4.99 -15.35
C VAL A 182 -19.52 -4.30 -16.08
N ILE A 183 -19.17 -4.75 -17.29
CA ILE A 183 -18.12 -4.13 -18.12
C ILE A 183 -18.64 -2.84 -18.79
N ALA A 184 -19.91 -2.85 -19.20
CA ALA A 184 -20.58 -1.65 -19.71
C ALA A 184 -20.87 -0.63 -18.59
N GLY A 185 -21.37 -1.10 -17.44
CA GLY A 185 -21.73 -0.27 -16.30
C GLY A 185 -20.55 0.26 -15.48
N THR A 186 -19.39 -0.40 -15.47
CA THR A 186 -18.14 0.22 -14.96
C THR A 186 -17.74 1.41 -15.82
N THR A 187 -17.89 1.32 -17.13
CA THR A 187 -17.63 2.45 -18.04
C THR A 187 -18.59 3.61 -17.79
N GLU A 188 -19.87 3.34 -17.51
CA GLU A 188 -20.87 4.37 -17.18
C GLU A 188 -20.70 4.98 -15.76
N MET A 189 -20.40 4.18 -14.73
CA MET A 189 -20.24 4.68 -13.34
C MET A 189 -18.86 5.25 -13.02
N THR A 190 -17.81 4.71 -13.63
CA THR A 190 -16.41 5.09 -13.32
C THR A 190 -15.76 5.91 -14.42
N GLY A 191 -16.36 5.97 -15.62
CA GLY A 191 -15.74 6.54 -16.82
C GLY A 191 -14.61 5.67 -17.41
N ILE A 192 -14.25 4.56 -16.75
CA ILE A 192 -13.10 3.72 -17.11
C ILE A 192 -13.54 2.67 -18.13
N ASN A 193 -13.27 2.92 -19.41
CA ASN A 193 -13.54 1.97 -20.49
C ASN A 193 -12.44 0.89 -20.54
N ILE A 194 -12.66 -0.21 -19.83
CA ILE A 194 -11.71 -1.32 -19.66
C ILE A 194 -11.33 -1.97 -21.01
N GLU A 195 -12.22 -2.02 -21.99
CA GLU A 195 -11.93 -2.57 -23.33
C GLU A 195 -10.95 -1.71 -24.12
N LYS A 196 -10.93 -0.40 -23.88
CA LYS A 196 -10.04 0.57 -24.55
C LYS A 196 -8.69 0.77 -23.87
N GLY A 197 -8.18 -0.21 -23.12
CA GLY A 197 -6.79 -0.16 -22.64
C GLY A 197 -5.82 0.12 -23.80
N SER A 198 -5.22 1.31 -23.80
CA SER A 198 -4.37 1.79 -24.88
C SER A 198 -3.15 0.90 -25.01
N GLY A 199 -2.84 0.41 -26.21
CA GLY A 199 -1.61 -0.34 -26.48
C GLY A 199 -0.36 0.41 -26.02
N ARG A 200 -0.44 1.75 -25.94
CA ARG A 200 0.60 2.63 -25.40
C ARG A 200 0.83 2.42 -23.90
N THR A 201 -0.22 2.20 -23.11
CA THR A 201 -0.08 1.97 -21.66
C THR A 201 0.52 0.60 -21.38
N LEU A 202 0.08 -0.43 -22.11
CA LEU A 202 0.70 -1.75 -22.04
C LEU A 202 2.18 -1.67 -22.41
N LEU A 203 2.53 -0.96 -23.49
CA LEU A 203 3.91 -0.72 -23.89
C LEU A 203 4.72 -0.06 -22.76
N LYS A 204 4.20 0.99 -22.12
CA LYS A 204 4.86 1.64 -20.97
C LYS A 204 5.09 0.66 -19.82
N ILE A 205 4.11 -0.17 -19.47
CA ILE A 205 4.25 -1.20 -18.42
C ILE A 205 5.33 -2.21 -18.81
N PHE A 206 5.28 -2.74 -20.04
CA PHE A 206 6.27 -3.71 -20.54
C PHE A 206 7.69 -3.14 -20.63
N LEU A 207 7.84 -1.83 -20.86
CA LEU A 207 9.15 -1.18 -20.92
C LEU A 207 9.69 -0.74 -19.55
N ALA A 208 8.82 -0.39 -18.60
CA ALA A 208 9.22 0.11 -17.28
C ALA A 208 9.31 -1.00 -16.20
N LEU A 209 8.47 -2.03 -16.25
CA LEU A 209 8.48 -3.09 -15.24
C LEU A 209 9.79 -3.91 -15.22
N PRO A 210 10.37 -4.29 -16.37
CA PRO A 210 11.67 -4.97 -16.38
C PRO A 210 12.80 -4.13 -15.80
N THR A 211 12.77 -2.80 -15.93
CA THR A 211 13.83 -1.93 -15.39
C THR A 211 13.82 -1.97 -13.87
N ILE A 212 12.63 -1.91 -13.27
CA ILE A 212 12.43 -2.05 -11.83
C ILE A 212 12.98 -3.41 -11.38
N VAL A 213 12.62 -4.50 -12.07
CA VAL A 213 13.07 -5.86 -11.72
C VAL A 213 14.60 -5.99 -11.86
N ILE A 214 15.19 -5.54 -12.96
CA ILE A 214 16.63 -5.63 -13.22
C ILE A 214 17.43 -4.84 -12.18
N VAL A 215 17.04 -3.59 -11.92
CA VAL A 215 17.69 -2.72 -10.93
C VAL A 215 17.59 -3.30 -9.51
N SER A 216 16.48 -3.98 -9.20
CA SER A 216 16.29 -4.64 -7.91
C SER A 216 17.07 -5.93 -7.73
N LEU A 217 17.32 -6.69 -8.81
CA LEU A 217 17.98 -8.00 -8.73
C LEU A 217 19.49 -7.91 -8.90
N VAL A 218 19.97 -7.11 -9.85
CA VAL A 218 21.37 -7.14 -10.26
C VAL A 218 22.24 -6.23 -9.36
N SER A 219 23.43 -6.71 -9.03
CA SER A 219 24.47 -5.97 -8.33
C SER A 219 25.61 -5.57 -9.29
N GLY A 220 26.35 -4.52 -8.93
CA GLY A 220 27.50 -4.03 -9.70
C GLY A 220 27.21 -2.81 -10.58
N LEU A 221 28.25 -2.06 -10.92
CA LEU A 221 28.15 -0.72 -11.53
C LEU A 221 27.53 -0.72 -12.95
N ARG A 222 27.85 -1.71 -13.78
CA ARG A 222 27.43 -1.75 -15.20
C ARG A 222 25.90 -1.80 -15.39
N PRO A 223 25.15 -2.69 -14.70
CA PRO A 223 23.68 -2.69 -14.73
C PRO A 223 23.05 -1.33 -14.39
N PHE A 224 23.62 -0.59 -13.44
CA PHE A 224 23.14 0.75 -13.06
C PHE A 224 23.35 1.78 -14.16
N ILE A 225 24.50 1.74 -14.84
CA ILE A 225 24.76 2.61 -16.00
C ILE A 225 23.74 2.33 -17.12
N TYR A 226 23.57 1.06 -17.52
CA TYR A 226 22.62 0.70 -18.58
C TYR A 226 21.18 1.04 -18.21
N SER A 227 20.78 0.79 -16.96
CA SER A 227 19.44 1.14 -16.46
C SER A 227 19.22 2.65 -16.42
N SER A 228 20.26 3.43 -16.14
CA SER A 228 20.19 4.90 -16.15
C SER A 228 20.01 5.45 -17.56
N LEU A 229 20.80 4.96 -18.52
CA LEU A 229 20.65 5.35 -19.93
C LEU A 229 19.27 4.98 -20.48
N TRP A 230 18.81 3.76 -20.18
CA TRP A 230 17.48 3.32 -20.55
C TRP A 230 16.37 4.16 -19.91
N LEU A 231 16.53 4.54 -18.63
CA LEU A 231 15.57 5.40 -17.95
C LEU A 231 15.53 6.82 -18.56
N VAL A 232 16.68 7.39 -18.90
CA VAL A 232 16.75 8.68 -19.62
C VAL A 232 16.01 8.59 -20.96
N PHE A 233 16.22 7.50 -21.70
CA PHE A 233 15.47 7.23 -22.93
C PHE A 233 13.96 7.17 -22.68
N LEU A 234 13.49 6.45 -21.66
CA LEU A 234 12.06 6.38 -21.33
C LEU A 234 11.46 7.74 -20.94
N ILE A 235 12.20 8.53 -20.15
CA ILE A 235 11.77 9.89 -19.75
C ILE A 235 11.61 10.77 -20.99
N ALA A 236 12.55 10.72 -21.92
CA ALA A 236 12.50 11.46 -23.18
C ALA A 236 11.37 10.95 -24.10
N ALA A 237 11.27 9.63 -24.29
CA ALA A 237 10.28 9.00 -25.16
C ALA A 237 8.84 9.27 -24.70
N PHE A 238 8.59 9.26 -23.39
CA PHE A 238 7.27 9.54 -22.82
C PHE A 238 7.07 11.02 -22.46
N LYS A 239 8.03 11.90 -22.77
CA LYS A 239 7.99 13.35 -22.52
C LYS A 239 7.63 13.70 -21.08
N VAL A 240 8.19 12.97 -20.12
CA VAL A 240 7.83 13.12 -18.70
C VAL A 240 8.51 14.35 -18.11
N PRO A 241 7.78 15.28 -17.48
CA PRO A 241 8.38 16.45 -16.86
C PRO A 241 9.22 16.05 -15.64
N VAL A 242 10.54 16.26 -15.72
CA VAL A 242 11.51 15.88 -14.68
C VAL A 242 11.18 16.48 -13.30
N LYS A 243 10.61 17.69 -13.26
CA LYS A 243 10.16 18.33 -12.01
C LYS A 243 9.13 17.48 -11.25
N ARG A 244 8.21 16.80 -11.96
CA ARG A 244 7.22 15.92 -11.32
C ARG A 244 7.86 14.63 -10.78
N LEU A 245 8.86 14.10 -11.50
CA LEU A 245 9.62 12.93 -11.06
C LEU A 245 10.40 13.22 -9.76
N LEU A 246 11.05 14.38 -9.68
CA LEU A 246 11.76 14.81 -8.46
C LEU A 246 10.81 15.00 -7.28
N GLY A 247 9.57 15.46 -7.50
CA GLY A 247 8.54 15.54 -6.46
C GLY A 247 8.20 14.19 -5.81
N SER A 248 8.27 13.09 -6.57
CA SER A 248 8.07 11.73 -6.06
C SER A 248 9.15 11.28 -5.06
N MET A 249 10.34 11.90 -5.09
CA MET A 249 11.45 11.58 -4.19
C MET A 249 11.27 12.16 -2.77
N ALA A 250 10.37 13.13 -2.57
CA ALA A 250 10.26 13.89 -1.32
C ALA A 250 9.83 13.05 -0.10
N PHE A 251 9.19 11.89 -0.30
CA PHE A 251 8.91 10.94 0.78
C PHE A 251 10.02 9.87 0.96
N LEU A 252 10.86 9.68 -0.05
CA LEU A 252 11.81 8.57 -0.14
C LEU A 252 13.27 8.98 0.09
N TRP A 253 13.58 10.27 0.18
CA TRP A 253 14.92 10.74 0.58
C TRP A 253 15.37 10.13 1.90
N VAL A 254 14.43 9.85 2.79
CA VAL A 254 14.74 9.22 4.08
C VAL A 254 15.24 7.79 3.90
N LEU A 255 14.66 7.00 2.98
CA LEU A 255 15.17 5.66 2.67
C LEU A 255 16.52 5.73 1.95
N VAL A 256 16.69 6.70 1.05
CA VAL A 256 17.97 6.93 0.35
C VAL A 256 19.06 7.29 1.35
N PHE A 257 18.76 8.17 2.31
CA PHE A 257 19.67 8.59 3.37
C PHE A 257 19.95 7.46 4.36
N ALA A 258 18.92 6.76 4.84
CA ALA A 258 19.07 5.61 5.73
C ALA A 258 19.90 4.50 5.08
N SER A 259 19.71 4.26 3.78
CA SER A 259 20.53 3.33 3.00
C SER A 259 22.00 3.77 2.97
N LEU A 260 22.26 5.04 2.65
CA LEU A 260 23.62 5.57 2.57
C LEU A 260 24.33 5.46 3.92
N VAL A 261 23.69 5.96 4.98
CA VAL A 261 24.23 5.99 6.35
C VAL A 261 24.47 4.57 6.86
N SER A 262 23.54 3.65 6.62
CA SER A 262 23.70 2.26 7.06
C SER A 262 24.94 1.60 6.46
N HIS A 263 25.23 1.84 5.17
CA HIS A 263 26.44 1.29 4.55
C HIS A 263 27.70 2.04 4.98
N VAL A 264 27.67 3.38 4.94
CA VAL A 264 28.86 4.19 5.26
C VAL A 264 29.36 3.92 6.68
N LEU A 265 28.46 3.73 7.65
CA LEU A 265 28.83 3.54 9.06
C LEU A 265 29.03 2.08 9.46
N MET A 266 28.37 1.13 8.81
CA MET A 266 28.28 -0.25 9.30
C MET A 266 28.83 -1.29 8.30
N THR A 267 29.31 -0.88 7.13
CA THR A 267 30.00 -1.79 6.20
C THR A 267 31.50 -1.86 6.55
N PRO A 268 32.05 -3.05 6.86
CA PRO A 268 33.47 -3.23 7.11
C PRO A 268 34.28 -3.06 5.82
N GLY A 269 35.52 -2.59 5.94
CA GLY A 269 36.31 -2.23 4.78
C GLY A 269 37.60 -1.48 5.09
N THR A 270 38.24 -0.92 4.07
CA THR A 270 39.42 -0.08 4.23
C THR A 270 38.99 1.28 4.78
N GLU A 271 39.43 1.58 5.99
CA GLU A 271 39.09 2.81 6.72
C GLU A 271 39.78 4.01 6.05
N ILE A 272 38.97 4.95 5.54
CA ILE A 272 39.46 6.24 5.04
C ILE A 272 39.52 7.24 6.19
N PHE A 273 38.55 7.16 7.09
CA PHE A 273 38.39 8.07 8.21
C PHE A 273 37.82 7.33 9.42
N ARG A 274 38.41 7.59 10.60
CA ARG A 274 37.99 7.02 11.87
C ARG A 274 37.89 8.13 12.91
N MET A 275 36.69 8.33 13.45
CA MET A 275 36.45 9.23 14.57
C MET A 275 35.58 8.53 15.61
N GLY A 276 36.21 7.99 16.65
CA GLY A 276 35.53 7.25 17.71
C GLY A 276 34.78 6.02 17.19
N PHE A 277 33.45 6.02 17.33
CA PHE A 277 32.55 4.97 16.84
C PHE A 277 32.21 5.11 15.35
N LEU A 278 32.47 6.27 14.74
CA LEU A 278 32.28 6.47 13.30
C LEU A 278 33.49 5.95 12.54
N ARG A 279 33.27 4.95 11.70
CA ARG A 279 34.23 4.42 10.74
C ARG A 279 33.64 4.60 9.35
N ILE A 280 34.37 5.31 8.48
CA ILE A 280 33.98 5.50 7.08
C ILE A 280 34.94 4.64 6.25
N THR A 281 34.37 3.68 5.54
CA THR A 281 35.11 2.74 4.70
C THR A 281 34.88 3.03 3.21
N THR A 282 35.86 2.74 2.36
CA THR A 282 35.69 2.85 0.89
C THR A 282 34.52 2.00 0.41
N GLN A 283 34.43 0.76 0.90
CA GLN A 283 33.36 -0.19 0.55
C GLN A 283 31.99 0.29 1.06
N GLY A 284 31.94 0.93 2.23
CA GLY A 284 30.70 1.52 2.75
C GLY A 284 30.21 2.68 1.88
N LEU A 285 31.13 3.49 1.35
CA LEU A 285 30.78 4.58 0.43
C LEU A 285 30.32 4.04 -0.94
N GLU A 286 31.01 3.05 -1.50
CA GLU A 286 30.64 2.43 -2.77
C GLU A 286 29.29 1.70 -2.68
N ASN A 287 29.13 0.80 -1.70
CA ASN A 287 27.89 0.05 -1.53
C ASN A 287 26.73 0.95 -1.12
N GLY A 288 26.98 1.94 -0.26
CA GLY A 288 26.00 2.96 0.12
C GLY A 288 25.54 3.77 -1.09
N GLY A 289 26.47 4.25 -1.91
CA GLY A 289 26.17 4.97 -3.15
C GLY A 289 25.34 4.12 -4.11
N ILE A 290 25.73 2.86 -4.34
CA ILE A 290 25.00 1.92 -5.20
C ILE A 290 23.59 1.65 -4.67
N ALA A 291 23.43 1.37 -3.38
CA ALA A 291 22.12 1.07 -2.78
C ALA A 291 21.19 2.30 -2.78
N SER A 292 21.72 3.48 -2.46
CA SER A 292 20.98 4.74 -2.53
C SER A 292 20.57 5.08 -3.95
N PHE A 293 21.45 4.88 -4.93
CA PHE A 293 21.15 5.08 -6.34
C PHE A 293 20.12 4.09 -6.87
N ARG A 294 20.15 2.83 -6.41
CA ARG A 294 19.12 1.82 -6.69
C ARG A 294 17.72 2.30 -6.32
N ILE A 295 17.56 2.81 -5.10
CA ILE A 295 16.26 3.31 -4.60
C ILE A 295 15.77 4.47 -5.48
N VAL A 296 16.66 5.38 -5.87
CA VAL A 296 16.35 6.49 -6.78
C VAL A 296 15.87 5.97 -8.13
N LEU A 297 16.62 5.07 -8.76
CA LEU A 297 16.27 4.52 -10.08
C LEU A 297 14.94 3.75 -10.08
N ILE A 298 14.69 2.90 -9.08
CA ILE A 298 13.42 2.16 -8.96
C ILE A 298 12.25 3.15 -8.84
N THR A 299 12.42 4.17 -8.00
CA THR A 299 11.36 5.15 -7.77
C THR A 299 11.09 5.99 -9.01
N ILE A 300 12.13 6.46 -9.70
CA ILE A 300 11.95 7.22 -10.95
C ILE A 300 11.34 6.32 -12.03
N SER A 301 11.76 5.05 -12.14
CA SER A 301 11.19 4.09 -13.09
C SER A 301 9.68 3.89 -12.87
N ALA A 302 9.26 3.68 -11.62
CA ALA A 302 7.85 3.60 -11.25
C ALA A 302 7.12 4.93 -11.53
N GLY A 303 7.75 6.05 -11.20
CA GLY A 303 7.24 7.40 -11.44
C GLY A 303 7.00 7.69 -12.92
N VAL A 304 7.89 7.25 -13.82
CA VAL A 304 7.73 7.42 -15.27
C VAL A 304 6.43 6.81 -15.76
N LEU A 305 6.04 5.63 -15.25
CA LEU A 305 4.78 4.99 -15.60
C LEU A 305 3.57 5.77 -15.07
N LEU A 306 3.62 6.16 -13.79
CA LEU A 306 2.52 6.80 -13.06
C LEU A 306 2.27 8.25 -13.46
N TRP A 307 3.33 9.00 -13.78
CA TRP A 307 3.21 10.41 -14.15
C TRP A 307 2.96 10.61 -15.65
N SER A 308 3.17 9.58 -16.48
CA SER A 308 2.92 9.64 -17.93
C SER A 308 1.57 9.10 -18.35
N THR A 309 0.80 8.49 -17.44
CA THR A 309 -0.44 7.75 -17.74
C THR A 309 -1.51 8.10 -16.72
N GLY A 310 -2.75 8.33 -17.17
CA GLY A 310 -3.89 8.53 -16.27
C GLY A 310 -4.14 7.30 -15.39
N THR A 311 -4.76 7.49 -14.21
CA THR A 311 -5.06 6.39 -13.28
C THR A 311 -6.07 5.39 -13.87
N ASP A 312 -7.00 5.87 -14.68
CA ASP A 312 -7.98 5.12 -15.46
C ASP A 312 -7.32 4.29 -16.58
N GLU A 313 -6.43 4.90 -17.35
CA GLU A 313 -5.67 4.22 -18.40
C GLU A 313 -4.71 3.19 -17.80
N LEU A 314 -4.07 3.51 -16.67
CA LEU A 314 -3.17 2.61 -15.95
C LEU A 314 -3.94 1.40 -15.39
N LEU A 315 -5.12 1.62 -14.81
CA LEU A 315 -5.97 0.54 -14.31
C LEU A 315 -6.39 -0.41 -15.45
N SER A 316 -6.82 0.15 -16.58
CA SER A 316 -7.19 -0.62 -17.78
C SER A 316 -6.00 -1.37 -18.38
N GLY A 317 -4.82 -0.73 -18.41
CA GLY A 317 -3.57 -1.35 -18.85
C GLY A 317 -3.13 -2.50 -17.95
N LEU A 318 -3.25 -2.35 -16.63
CA LEU A 318 -2.96 -3.40 -15.66
C LEU A 318 -3.94 -4.56 -15.79
N LEU A 319 -5.24 -4.31 -15.99
CA LEU A 319 -6.22 -5.38 -16.24
C LEU A 319 -5.81 -6.22 -17.45
N LYS A 320 -5.46 -5.57 -18.57
CA LYS A 320 -4.99 -6.27 -19.76
C LYS A 320 -3.68 -7.03 -19.51
N PHE A 321 -2.75 -6.44 -18.76
CA PHE A 321 -1.50 -7.10 -18.36
C PHE A 321 -1.74 -8.39 -17.54
N PHE A 322 -2.71 -8.37 -16.63
CA PHE A 322 -3.08 -9.53 -15.82
C PHE A 322 -4.10 -10.47 -16.48
N SER A 323 -4.66 -10.13 -17.63
CA SER A 323 -5.63 -10.98 -18.35
C SER A 323 -5.16 -12.42 -18.62
N PRO A 324 -3.86 -12.73 -18.84
CA PRO A 324 -3.40 -14.11 -18.99
C PRO A 324 -3.66 -14.98 -17.75
N LEU A 325 -3.71 -14.39 -16.55
CA LEU A 325 -3.96 -15.12 -15.30
C LEU A 325 -5.40 -15.67 -15.23
N ARG A 326 -6.32 -15.18 -16.06
CA ARG A 326 -7.68 -15.74 -16.18
C ARG A 326 -7.65 -17.23 -16.54
N ARG A 327 -6.66 -17.67 -17.33
CA ARG A 327 -6.48 -19.09 -17.69
C ARG A 327 -6.23 -19.98 -16.46
N GLY A 328 -5.67 -19.42 -15.39
CA GLY A 328 -5.43 -20.11 -14.12
C GLY A 328 -6.60 -20.03 -13.13
N GLY A 329 -7.79 -19.60 -13.55
CA GLY A 329 -8.97 -19.50 -12.68
C GLY A 329 -9.00 -18.27 -11.76
N VAL A 330 -8.05 -17.33 -11.91
CA VAL A 330 -8.03 -16.08 -11.14
C VAL A 330 -9.14 -15.14 -11.64
N PRO A 331 -10.02 -14.61 -10.76
CA PRO A 331 -11.11 -13.72 -11.16
C PRO A 331 -10.60 -12.28 -11.35
N VAL A 332 -9.77 -12.06 -12.38
CA VAL A 332 -9.10 -10.79 -12.66
C VAL A 332 -10.11 -9.65 -12.81
N GLU A 333 -11.17 -9.85 -13.59
CA GLU A 333 -12.19 -8.83 -13.85
C GLU A 333 -12.86 -8.36 -12.54
N LYS A 334 -13.14 -9.29 -11.61
CA LYS A 334 -13.74 -8.95 -10.31
C LYS A 334 -12.78 -8.16 -9.42
N ILE A 335 -11.49 -8.49 -9.44
CA ILE A 335 -10.46 -7.78 -8.67
C ILE A 335 -10.37 -6.32 -9.13
N PHE A 336 -10.28 -6.11 -10.44
CA PHE A 336 -10.17 -4.77 -11.02
C PHE A 336 -11.46 -3.96 -10.87
N TYR A 337 -12.63 -4.62 -10.90
CA TYR A 337 -13.90 -3.99 -10.52
C TYR A 337 -13.88 -3.42 -9.10
N VAL A 338 -13.43 -4.23 -8.12
CA VAL A 338 -13.31 -3.79 -6.71
C VAL A 338 -12.36 -2.60 -6.58
N ILE A 339 -11.22 -2.64 -7.28
CA ILE A 339 -10.24 -1.55 -7.30
C ILE A 339 -10.87 -0.28 -7.88
N GLY A 340 -11.52 -0.37 -9.04
CA GLY A 340 -12.19 0.76 -9.69
C GLY A 340 -13.27 1.38 -8.80
N LEU A 341 -14.14 0.55 -8.21
CA LEU A 341 -15.17 1.00 -7.28
C LEU A 341 -14.56 1.68 -6.04
N ALA A 342 -13.49 1.14 -5.46
CA ALA A 342 -12.83 1.75 -4.32
C ALA A 342 -12.21 3.12 -4.64
N ILE A 343 -11.64 3.30 -5.84
CA ILE A 343 -11.11 4.58 -6.32
C ILE A 343 -12.23 5.61 -6.46
N VAL A 344 -13.38 5.22 -6.99
CA VAL A 344 -14.55 6.11 -7.12
C VAL A 344 -15.12 6.50 -5.75
N LEU A 345 -15.16 5.57 -4.80
CA LEU A 345 -15.65 5.84 -3.44
C LEU A 345 -14.67 6.67 -2.60
N PHE A 346 -13.37 6.64 -2.95
CA PHE A 346 -12.32 7.24 -2.14
C PHE A 346 -12.51 8.74 -1.86
N PRO A 347 -12.82 9.63 -2.83
CA PRO A 347 -13.02 11.05 -2.56
C PRO A 347 -14.15 11.32 -1.55
N SER A 348 -15.29 10.63 -1.69
CA SER A 348 -16.43 10.77 -0.79
C SER A 348 -16.08 10.33 0.64
N VAL A 349 -15.36 9.22 0.78
CA VAL A 349 -14.89 8.72 2.08
C VAL A 349 -13.84 9.65 2.69
N LEU A 350 -12.90 10.13 1.89
CA LEU A 350 -11.87 11.07 2.34
C LEU A 350 -12.48 12.39 2.81
N GLN A 351 -13.52 12.88 2.13
CA GLN A 351 -14.24 14.09 2.54
C GLN A 351 -14.93 13.88 3.90
N LYS A 352 -15.54 12.72 4.16
CA LYS A 352 -16.12 12.41 5.48
C LYS A 352 -15.05 12.39 6.58
N VAL A 353 -13.90 11.77 6.32
CA VAL A 353 -12.77 11.72 7.26
C VAL A 353 -12.20 13.12 7.54
N ARG A 354 -12.20 14.02 6.55
CA ARG A 354 -11.70 15.41 6.68
C ARG A 354 -12.74 16.40 7.19
N GLY A 355 -14.02 16.14 6.95
CA GLY A 355 -15.14 17.06 7.19
C GLY A 355 -15.69 17.03 8.61
N THR A 356 -15.31 16.06 9.43
CA THR A 356 -15.64 16.06 10.85
C THR A 356 -14.79 17.09 11.59
N LYS A 357 -15.36 18.26 11.92
CA LYS A 357 -14.70 19.25 12.80
C LYS A 357 -15.36 19.28 14.19
N PRO A 358 -14.57 19.21 15.28
CA PRO A 358 -13.13 18.90 15.29
C PRO A 358 -12.85 17.47 14.79
N ILE A 359 -11.67 17.25 14.18
CA ILE A 359 -11.21 15.94 13.69
C ILE A 359 -10.94 15.08 14.93
N SER A 360 -12.01 14.54 15.49
CA SER A 360 -11.98 13.63 16.63
C SER A 360 -11.95 12.20 16.09
N ILE A 361 -11.04 11.39 16.61
CA ILE A 361 -11.03 9.94 16.30
C ILE A 361 -12.42 9.34 16.57
N HIS A 362 -13.11 9.80 17.61
CA HIS A 362 -14.47 9.36 17.91
C HIS A 362 -15.47 9.69 16.79
N SER A 363 -15.40 10.87 16.16
CA SER A 363 -16.32 11.21 15.06
C SER A 363 -16.04 10.43 13.78
N ILE A 364 -14.76 10.10 13.52
CA ILE A 364 -14.36 9.20 12.42
C ILE A 364 -14.86 7.78 12.72
N LEU A 365 -14.64 7.27 13.93
CA LEU A 365 -15.11 5.95 14.36
C LEU A 365 -16.63 5.85 14.33
N ASP A 366 -17.34 6.91 14.74
CA ASP A 366 -18.79 7.00 14.66
C ASP A 366 -19.29 7.07 13.21
N SER A 367 -18.58 7.75 12.31
CA SER A 367 -18.90 7.72 10.88
C SER A 367 -18.70 6.33 10.30
N ILE A 368 -17.58 5.68 10.59
CA ILE A 368 -17.29 4.31 10.13
C ILE A 368 -18.32 3.33 10.71
N HIS A 369 -18.69 3.49 11.98
CA HIS A 369 -19.71 2.70 12.66
C HIS A 369 -21.09 2.88 12.02
N ARG A 370 -21.53 4.12 11.79
CA ARG A 370 -22.80 4.41 11.08
C ARG A 370 -22.80 3.85 9.66
N ASP A 371 -21.71 4.08 8.93
CA ASP A 371 -21.59 3.61 7.57
C ASP A 371 -21.61 2.08 7.55
N CYS A 372 -21.03 1.37 8.55
CA CYS A 372 -21.15 -0.08 8.68
C CYS A 372 -22.58 -0.63 8.83
N HIS A 373 -23.56 0.22 9.14
CA HIS A 373 -24.96 -0.14 9.28
C HIS A 373 -25.81 0.33 8.09
N ALA A 374 -25.46 1.46 7.46
CA ALA A 374 -26.16 2.02 6.30
C ALA A 374 -25.16 2.67 5.32
N PRO A 375 -24.81 2.01 4.20
CA PRO A 375 -23.79 2.50 3.29
C PRO A 375 -24.45 3.58 2.45
N PHE A 376 -24.19 4.83 2.82
CA PHE A 376 -24.90 5.99 2.30
C PHE A 376 -26.35 6.01 2.78
N GLY A 377 -26.65 6.93 3.70
CA GLY A 377 -27.99 7.15 4.18
C GLY A 377 -28.94 7.33 3.00
N ARG A 378 -30.10 6.67 3.08
CA ARG A 378 -31.28 7.14 2.36
C ARG A 378 -31.43 8.61 2.73
N SER A 379 -31.16 9.51 1.79
CA SER A 379 -31.80 10.82 1.85
C SER A 379 -33.29 10.53 1.83
N GLN A 380 -33.94 10.67 2.98
CA GLN A 380 -35.37 10.90 2.99
C GLN A 380 -35.64 12.21 2.27
#